data_AF-A0AAW6IQN2-F1
#
_entry.id   AF-A0AAW6IQN2-F1
#
_cell.length_a   1.000
_cell.length_b   1.000
_cell.length_c   1.000
_cell.angle_alpha   90.00
_cell.angle_beta   90.00
_cell.angle_gamma   90.00
#
_symmetry.space_group_name_H-M   'P 1'
#
loop_
_entity.id
_entity.type
_entity.pdbx_description
1 polymer ?
#
loop_
_entity_poly.entity_id
_entity_poly.type
_entity_poly.pdbx_seq_one_letter_code
_entity_poly.pdbx_strand_id
1 'polypeptide(L)'
;MELLKKLYKVYSPSGKERTMIKFIWNYTKRITGTKVETDAAGNLYITKGEAESYPCIVAHLDQVQRLHSKDFTTVETGEIIFGYSSRNKRQEGLGADDKNGIWIALKCLRKYDSLKLAFFV
;
A
#
# COMPACT_ATOMS: atom_id res chain seq x y z
N MET A 1 -2.21 -4.70 -12.90
CA MET A 1 -2.32 -5.38 -11.59
C MET A 1 -0.99 -5.55 -10.85
N GLU A 2 0.17 -5.45 -11.50
CA GLU A 2 1.49 -5.67 -10.89
C GLU A 2 1.74 -4.96 -9.54
N LEU A 3 1.45 -3.67 -9.45
CA LEU A 3 1.65 -2.93 -8.19
C LEU A 3 0.76 -3.47 -7.07
N LEU A 4 -0.51 -3.77 -7.37
CA LEU A 4 -1.47 -4.27 -6.38
C LEU A 4 -1.03 -5.64 -5.85
N LYS A 5 -0.61 -6.54 -6.75
CA LYS A 5 -0.06 -7.85 -6.35
C LYS A 5 1.18 -7.71 -5.47
N LYS A 6 2.04 -6.71 -5.72
CA LYS A 6 3.19 -6.42 -4.85
C LYS A 6 2.77 -5.90 -3.48
N LEU A 7 1.77 -5.01 -3.41
CA LEU A 7 1.22 -4.54 -2.14
C LEU A 7 0.64 -5.70 -1.33
N TYR A 8 -0.16 -6.56 -1.93
CA TYR A 8 -0.73 -7.74 -1.26
C TYR A 8 0.33 -8.68 -0.66
N LYS A 9 1.49 -8.80 -1.30
CA LYS A 9 2.62 -9.60 -0.78
C LYS A 9 3.33 -8.97 0.42
N VAL A 10 3.12 -7.69 0.71
CA VAL A 10 3.70 -7.06 1.89
C VAL A 10 2.80 -7.36 3.08
N TYR A 11 3.30 -8.14 4.04
CA TYR A 11 2.63 -8.35 5.32
C TYR A 11 2.86 -7.18 6.27
N SER A 12 1.79 -6.53 6.72
CA SER A 12 1.82 -5.33 7.57
C SER A 12 0.72 -5.36 8.65
N PRO A 13 0.78 -6.24 9.65
CA PRO A 13 -0.21 -6.23 10.73
C PRO A 13 -0.06 -4.98 11.60
N SER A 14 -1.15 -4.56 12.24
CA SER A 14 -1.23 -3.35 13.08
C SER A 14 -0.06 -3.25 14.09
N GLY A 15 0.62 -2.10 14.10
CA GLY A 15 1.85 -1.83 14.85
C GLY A 15 3.13 -2.41 14.24
N LYS A 16 3.10 -2.97 13.02
CA LYS A 16 4.25 -3.58 12.33
C LYS A 16 4.33 -3.19 10.84
N GLU A 17 3.91 -1.98 10.51
CA GLU A 17 3.77 -1.44 9.15
C GLU A 17 5.11 -1.10 8.49
N ARG A 18 6.23 -1.20 9.21
CA ARG A 18 7.57 -0.75 8.76
C ARG A 18 7.93 -1.22 7.35
N THR A 19 7.59 -2.46 7.00
CA THR A 19 7.85 -3.01 5.66
C THR A 19 7.00 -2.32 4.59
N MET A 20 5.73 -2.05 4.89
CA MET A 20 4.81 -1.31 4.01
C MET A 20 5.25 0.14 3.84
N ILE A 21 5.58 0.82 4.94
CA ILE A 21 6.12 2.20 4.92
C ILE A 21 7.34 2.27 3.99
N LYS A 22 8.30 1.36 4.16
CA LYS A 22 9.51 1.30 3.33
C LYS A 22 9.19 1.02 1.86
N PHE A 23 8.23 0.14 1.58
CA PHE A 23 7.77 -0.15 0.22
C PHE A 23 7.22 1.10 -0.46
N ILE A 24 6.29 1.79 0.20
CA ILE A 24 5.64 2.99 -0.33
C ILE A 24 6.65 4.12 -0.50
N TRP A 25 7.48 4.38 0.52
CA TRP A 25 8.54 5.39 0.47
C TRP A 25 9.48 5.21 -0.72
N ASN A 26 9.94 3.98 -0.97
CA ASN A 26 10.81 3.68 -2.11
C ASN A 26 10.09 3.79 -3.46
N TYR A 27 8.79 3.55 -3.49
CA TYR A 27 7.97 3.70 -4.68
C TYR A 27 7.73 5.18 -5.01
N THR A 28 7.35 6.00 -4.02
CA THR A 28 7.02 7.41 -4.20
C THR A 28 8.23 8.27 -4.50
N LYS A 29 9.40 7.98 -3.90
CA LYS A 29 10.67 8.68 -4.21
C LYS A 29 11.09 8.63 -5.68
N ARG A 30 10.55 7.70 -6.47
CA ARG A 30 10.84 7.58 -7.92
C ARG A 30 9.90 8.43 -8.78
N ILE A 31 8.91 9.09 -8.18
CA ILE A 31 7.95 9.95 -8.87
C ILE A 31 8.48 11.39 -8.74
N THR A 32 8.66 12.06 -9.88
CA THR A 32 9.17 13.43 -9.91
C THR A 32 8.17 14.39 -9.27
N GLY A 33 8.68 15.41 -8.57
CA GLY A 33 7.87 16.43 -7.93
C GLY A 33 7.15 15.97 -6.66
N THR A 34 7.53 14.83 -6.07
CA THR A 34 7.00 14.39 -4.76
C THR A 34 7.95 14.68 -3.61
N LYS A 35 7.42 15.24 -2.52
CA LYS A 35 8.04 15.31 -1.20
C LYS A 35 7.41 14.24 -0.31
N VAL A 36 8.24 13.47 0.40
CA VAL A 36 7.81 12.34 1.25
C VAL A 36 8.31 12.59 2.66
N GLU A 37 7.41 12.54 3.63
CA GLU A 37 7.66 12.86 5.04
C GLU A 37 7.02 11.80 5.95
N THR A 38 7.58 11.58 7.13
CA THR A 38 7.01 10.70 8.16
C THR A 38 6.98 11.41 9.50
N ASP A 39 5.94 11.19 10.29
CA ASP A 39 5.92 11.62 11.67
C ASP A 39 6.56 10.58 12.61
N ALA A 40 6.56 10.88 13.92
CA ALA A 40 7.14 10.01 14.95
C ALA A 40 6.37 8.69 15.14
N ALA A 41 5.08 8.64 14.77
CA ALA A 41 4.28 7.42 14.82
C ALA A 41 4.58 6.51 13.62
N GLY A 42 5.05 7.08 12.50
CA GLY A 42 5.32 6.36 11.27
C GLY A 42 4.26 6.59 10.19
N ASN A 43 3.31 7.51 10.41
CA ASN A 43 2.39 7.93 9.36
C ASN A 43 3.17 8.56 8.22
N LEU A 44 2.74 8.29 7.00
CA LEU A 44 3.44 8.66 5.78
C LEU A 44 2.65 9.74 5.02
N TYR A 45 3.28 10.89 4.82
CA TYR A 45 2.69 12.01 4.11
C TYR A 45 3.44 12.23 2.80
N ILE A 46 2.71 12.30 1.69
CA ILE A 46 3.28 12.58 0.37
C ILE A 46 2.58 13.79 -0.24
N THR A 47 3.35 14.80 -0.61
CA THR A 47 2.87 15.97 -1.36
C THR A 47 3.47 15.96 -2.75
N LYS A 48 2.65 16.14 -3.77
CA LYS A 48 3.09 16.32 -5.16
C LYS A 48 2.60 17.66 -5.70
N GLY A 49 3.48 18.34 -6.44
CA GLY A 49 3.17 19.61 -7.10
C GLY A 49 3.03 20.79 -6.13
N GLU A 50 2.64 21.94 -6.68
CA GLU A 50 2.37 23.17 -5.95
C GLU A 50 0.93 23.62 -6.23
N ALA A 51 0.18 23.91 -5.17
CA ALA A 51 -1.20 24.39 -5.22
C ALA A 51 -1.57 25.05 -3.88
N GLU A 52 -2.54 25.97 -3.90
CA GLU A 52 -3.11 26.58 -2.69
C GLU A 52 -3.87 25.54 -1.84
N SER A 53 -4.61 24.67 -2.51
CA SER A 53 -5.32 23.54 -1.89
C SER A 53 -5.04 22.25 -2.65
N TYR A 54 -5.16 21.12 -1.96
CA TYR A 54 -4.87 19.81 -2.54
C TYR A 54 -6.05 18.87 -2.32
N PRO A 55 -6.48 18.11 -3.34
CA PRO A 55 -7.19 16.88 -3.07
C PRO A 55 -6.28 15.96 -2.23
N CYS A 56 -6.87 15.32 -1.21
CA CYS A 56 -6.15 14.42 -0.32
C CYS A 56 -6.79 13.04 -0.37
N ILE A 57 -5.99 12.00 -0.62
CA ILE A 57 -6.44 10.60 -0.50
C ILE A 57 -5.81 10.00 0.74
N VAL A 58 -6.64 9.35 1.54
CA VAL A 58 -6.25 8.72 2.80
C VAL A 58 -6.46 7.21 2.69
N ALA A 59 -5.51 6.42 3.20
CA ALA A 59 -5.65 4.97 3.36
C ALA A 59 -4.88 4.52 4.60
N HIS A 60 -5.28 3.40 5.22
CA HIS A 60 -4.52 2.80 6.32
C HIS A 60 -3.48 1.80 5.79
N LEU A 61 -2.40 1.62 6.54
CA LEU A 61 -1.24 0.78 6.15
C LEU A 61 -1.34 -0.64 6.69
N ASP A 62 -2.10 -0.82 7.76
CA ASP A 62 -2.16 -2.06 8.48
C ASP A 62 -3.10 -3.08 7.83
N GLN A 63 -3.10 -4.29 8.36
CA GLN A 63 -4.05 -5.32 7.97
C GLN A 63 -4.42 -6.17 9.19
N VAL A 64 -5.70 -6.51 9.29
CA VAL A 64 -6.24 -7.30 10.40
C VAL A 64 -5.89 -8.79 10.31
N GLN A 65 -5.60 -9.30 9.11
CA GLN A 65 -5.36 -10.73 8.91
C GLN A 65 -3.99 -11.12 9.46
N ARG A 66 -3.98 -12.08 10.40
CA ARG A 66 -2.78 -12.51 11.14
C ARG A 66 -2.04 -13.69 10.50
N LEU A 67 -2.71 -14.43 9.62
CA LEU A 67 -2.12 -15.57 8.93
C LEU A 67 -1.39 -15.08 7.69
N HIS A 68 -0.07 -15.26 7.67
CA HIS A 68 0.77 -14.98 6.52
C HIS A 68 1.96 -15.94 6.50
N SER A 69 1.90 -16.93 5.62
CA SER A 69 2.92 -17.96 5.45
C SER A 69 4.10 -17.44 4.66
N LYS A 70 5.29 -18.03 4.89
CA LYS A 70 6.51 -17.68 4.13
C LYS A 70 6.36 -17.91 2.62
N ASP A 71 5.55 -18.88 2.22
CA ASP A 71 5.24 -19.22 0.84
C ASP A 71 3.96 -18.53 0.33
N PHE A 72 3.46 -17.52 1.04
CA PHE A 72 2.31 -16.75 0.61
C PHE A 72 2.52 -16.22 -0.81
N THR A 73 1.51 -16.45 -1.65
CA THR A 73 1.47 -15.87 -2.98
C THR A 73 0.09 -15.33 -3.30
N THR A 74 0.05 -14.38 -4.23
CA THR A 74 -1.18 -13.89 -4.85
C THR A 74 -1.48 -14.76 -6.07
N VAL A 75 -2.67 -15.32 -6.12
CA VAL A 75 -3.20 -16.09 -7.25
C VAL A 75 -4.27 -15.25 -7.92
N GLU A 76 -4.16 -15.05 -9.23
CA GLU A 76 -5.17 -14.39 -10.06
C GLU A 76 -5.73 -15.41 -11.04
N THR A 77 -7.04 -15.57 -11.07
CA THR A 77 -7.74 -16.49 -11.98
C THR A 77 -9.04 -15.85 -12.46
N GLY A 78 -9.15 -15.66 -13.78
CA GLY A 78 -10.24 -14.87 -14.37
C GLY A 78 -10.33 -13.49 -13.72
N GLU A 79 -11.45 -13.20 -13.08
CA GLU A 79 -11.75 -11.92 -12.42
C GLU A 79 -11.45 -11.92 -10.91
N ILE A 80 -10.91 -13.02 -10.37
CA ILE A 80 -10.71 -13.20 -8.93
C ILE A 80 -9.23 -13.16 -8.59
N ILE A 81 -8.89 -12.43 -7.53
CA ILE A 81 -7.58 -12.46 -6.89
C ILE A 81 -7.71 -12.89 -5.42
N PHE A 82 -6.86 -13.81 -4.99
CA PHE A 82 -6.84 -14.29 -3.60
C PHE A 82 -5.42 -14.65 -3.14
N GLY A 83 -5.21 -14.70 -1.83
CA GLY A 83 -3.95 -15.11 -1.22
C GLY A 83 -3.96 -16.61 -0.91
N TYR A 84 -2.85 -17.28 -1.12
CA TYR A 84 -2.75 -18.72 -0.92
C TYR A 84 -1.36 -19.15 -0.42
N SER A 85 -1.34 -20.13 0.49
CA SER A 85 -0.14 -20.87 0.87
C SER A 85 -0.26 -22.29 0.34
N SER A 86 0.63 -22.67 -0.57
CA SER A 86 0.64 -24.00 -1.19
C SER A 86 1.07 -25.06 -0.20
N ARG A 87 2.08 -24.77 0.62
CA ARG A 87 2.59 -25.65 1.66
C ARG A 87 1.52 -25.97 2.70
N ASN A 88 0.76 -24.96 3.13
CA ASN A 88 -0.28 -25.14 4.15
C ASN A 88 -1.66 -25.46 3.54
N LYS A 89 -1.77 -25.55 2.21
CA LYS A 89 -2.99 -25.89 1.47
C LYS A 89 -4.21 -25.07 1.89
N ARG A 90 -4.05 -23.75 2.08
CA ARG A 90 -5.13 -22.87 2.55
C ARG A 90 -5.04 -21.48 1.96
N GLN A 91 -6.18 -20.81 1.90
CA GLN A 91 -6.25 -19.38 1.60
C GLN A 91 -5.73 -18.55 2.78
N GLU A 92 -5.11 -17.43 2.46
CA GLU A 92 -4.63 -16.45 3.43
C GLU A 92 -5.03 -15.04 2.97
N GLY A 93 -5.23 -14.14 3.93
CA GLY A 93 -5.76 -12.81 3.66
C GLY A 93 -4.79 -11.95 2.84
N LEU A 94 -5.34 -11.25 1.84
CA LEU A 94 -4.58 -10.29 1.04
C LEU A 94 -4.23 -9.00 1.80
N GLY A 95 -5.02 -8.66 2.82
CA GLY A 95 -5.08 -7.29 3.36
C GLY A 95 -5.65 -6.31 2.34
N ALA A 96 -6.65 -6.74 1.56
CA ALA A 96 -7.21 -5.92 0.48
C ALA A 96 -7.81 -4.60 1.01
N ASP A 97 -8.44 -4.67 2.17
CA ASP A 97 -8.70 -3.53 3.06
C ASP A 97 -7.42 -3.27 3.90
N ASP A 98 -6.67 -2.17 3.70
CA ASP A 98 -6.87 -1.09 2.71
C ASP A 98 -5.72 -0.95 1.70
N LYS A 99 -5.07 -2.07 1.35
CA LYS A 99 -4.09 -2.05 0.25
C LYS A 99 -4.69 -1.63 -1.09
N ASN A 100 -6.00 -1.78 -1.26
CA ASN A 100 -6.72 -1.24 -2.41
C ASN A 100 -6.74 0.29 -2.39
N GLY A 101 -7.03 0.93 -1.25
CA GLY A 101 -6.93 2.38 -1.07
C GLY A 101 -5.52 2.88 -1.32
N ILE A 102 -4.49 2.21 -0.78
CA ILE A 102 -3.08 2.52 -1.08
C ILE A 102 -2.81 2.44 -2.58
N TRP A 103 -3.28 1.39 -3.26
CA TRP A 103 -3.07 1.24 -4.69
C TRP A 103 -3.73 2.36 -5.51
N ILE A 104 -4.97 2.72 -5.19
CA ILE A 104 -5.69 3.83 -5.82
C ILE A 104 -4.94 5.15 -5.58
N ALA A 105 -4.53 5.43 -4.35
CA ALA A 105 -3.75 6.61 -3.98
C ALA A 105 -2.46 6.72 -4.81
N LEU A 106 -1.68 5.64 -4.91
CA LEU A 106 -0.44 5.60 -5.69
C LEU A 106 -0.67 5.73 -7.21
N LYS A 107 -1.82 5.27 -7.72
CA LYS A 107 -2.22 5.48 -9.11
C LYS A 107 -2.61 6.94 -9.36
N CYS A 108 -3.37 7.56 -8.47
CA CYS A 108 -3.73 8.97 -8.53
C CYS A 108 -2.49 9.88 -8.45
N LEU A 109 -1.53 9.57 -7.58
CA LEU A 109 -0.27 10.33 -7.45
C LEU A 109 0.52 10.40 -8.76
N ARG A 110 0.48 9.33 -9.56
CA ARG A 110 1.09 9.34 -10.91
C ARG A 110 0.27 10.13 -11.93
N LYS A 111 -1.05 10.15 -11.78
CA LYS A 111 -1.98 10.73 -12.76
C LYS A 111 -2.12 12.24 -12.62
N TYR A 112 -2.21 12.76 -11.41
CA TYR A 112 -2.51 14.17 -11.16
C TYR A 112 -1.27 14.98 -10.83
N ASP A 113 -1.23 16.24 -11.25
CA ASP A 113 -0.07 17.13 -11.06
C ASP A 113 0.06 17.59 -9.61
N SER A 114 -1.06 17.92 -8.95
CA SER A 114 -1.11 18.32 -7.54
C SER A 114 -2.00 17.37 -6.74
N LEU A 115 -1.43 16.70 -5.74
CA LEU A 115 -2.13 15.73 -4.88
C LEU A 115 -1.41 15.58 -3.53
N LYS A 116 -2.17 15.39 -2.45
CA LYS A 116 -1.64 14.91 -1.17
C LYS A 116 -2.12 13.49 -0.88
N LEU A 117 -1.24 12.69 -0.30
CA LEU A 117 -1.55 11.39 0.27
C LEU A 117 -1.21 11.41 1.76
N ALA A 118 -2.05 10.79 2.57
CA ALA A 118 -1.75 10.46 3.96
C ALA A 118 -2.02 8.98 4.19
N PHE A 119 -1.02 8.26 4.69
CA PHE A 119 -1.16 6.86 5.07
C PHE A 119 -0.88 6.67 6.55
N PHE A 120 -1.84 6.04 7.25
CA PHE A 120 -1.81 5.92 8.70
C PHE A 120 -1.40 4.53 9.16
N VAL A 121 -0.62 4.46 10.25
CA VAL A 121 -0.22 3.23 10.94
C VAL A 121 -1.22 2.81 12.02
#